data_AF-A0A965AYU6-F1
#
_entry.id   AF-A0A965AYU6-F1
#
_cell.length_a   1.000
_cell.length_b   1.000
_cell.length_c   1.000
_cell.angle_alpha   90.00
_cell.angle_beta   90.00
_cell.angle_gamma   90.00
#
_symmetry.space_group_name_H-M   'P 1'
#
loop_
_entity.id
_entity.type
_entity.pdbx_description
1 polymer ?
#
loop_
_entity_poly.entity_id
_entity_poly.type
_entity_poly.pdbx_seq_one_letter_code
_entity_poly.pdbx_strand_id
1 'polypeptide(L)'
;MNNENKEKLKALAIKILNKTTISQDEKFGSVIAILMIISIVLTLVRVLQECNKNKLSTDCDAQDKYNLYGANIKEYSLRRGWFTKMRIKKVLRRELSKEDYQKYSFELLNAILDTGEKVTEDEIITLVENANV
;
A
#
# COMPACT_ATOMS: atom_id res chain seq x y z
N MET A 1 13.86 2.93 10.61
CA MET A 1 13.57 3.58 9.31
C MET A 1 14.51 4.77 9.12
N ASN A 2 15.50 4.62 8.25
CA ASN A 2 16.41 5.71 7.83
C ASN A 2 15.60 6.82 7.11
N ASN A 3 16.15 8.04 7.08
CA ASN A 3 15.41 9.24 6.64
C ASN A 3 14.97 9.15 5.17
N GLU A 4 15.77 8.46 4.35
CA GLU A 4 15.48 8.21 2.93
C GLU A 4 14.21 7.36 2.73
N ASN A 5 14.04 6.28 3.49
CA ASN A 5 12.84 5.44 3.40
C ASN A 5 11.57 6.18 3.82
N LYS A 6 11.67 7.14 4.75
CA LYS A 6 10.54 8.00 5.14
C LYS A 6 10.06 8.86 3.98
N GLU A 7 10.99 9.50 3.27
CA GLU A 7 10.65 10.34 2.12
C GLU A 7 10.13 9.51 0.95
N LYS A 8 10.67 8.31 0.69
CA LYS A 8 10.14 7.38 -0.33
C LYS A 8 8.71 6.94 -0.02
N LEU A 9 8.41 6.54 1.23
CA LEU A 9 7.06 6.18 1.66
C LEU A 9 6.08 7.36 1.57
N LYS A 10 6.53 8.56 1.94
CA LYS A 10 5.76 9.79 1.81
C LYS A 10 5.47 10.12 0.35
N ALA A 11 6.44 10.00 -0.53
CA ALA A 11 6.26 10.21 -1.97
C ALA A 11 5.24 9.21 -2.55
N LEU A 12 5.31 7.94 -2.13
CA LEU A 12 4.32 6.93 -2.53
C LEU A 12 2.91 7.25 -2.01
N ALA A 13 2.78 7.70 -0.76
CA ALA A 13 1.50 8.11 -0.19
C ALA A 13 0.91 9.31 -0.93
N ILE A 14 1.73 10.31 -1.26
CA ILE A 14 1.32 11.47 -2.07
C ILE A 14 0.90 11.01 -3.47
N LYS A 15 1.63 10.08 -4.11
CA LYS A 15 1.27 9.50 -5.41
C LYS A 15 -0.12 8.85 -5.38
N ILE A 16 -0.47 8.16 -4.29
CA ILE A 16 -1.81 7.57 -4.09
C ILE A 16 -2.85 8.68 -3.90
N LEU A 17 -2.60 9.64 -3.01
CA LEU A 17 -3.53 10.75 -2.75
C LEU A 17 -3.79 11.59 -4.01
N ASN A 18 -2.80 11.77 -4.88
CA ASN A 18 -2.95 12.52 -6.13
C ASN A 18 -3.89 11.84 -7.14
N LYS A 19 -4.19 10.55 -6.95
CA LYS A 19 -5.17 9.81 -7.77
C LYS A 19 -6.59 9.89 -7.25
N THR A 20 -6.81 10.48 -6.08
CA THR A 20 -8.16 10.70 -5.53
C THR A 20 -8.67 12.08 -5.94
N THR A 21 -9.93 12.41 -5.66
CA THR A 21 -10.62 13.69 -5.90
C THR A 21 -10.90 14.43 -4.60
N ILE A 22 -10.45 13.89 -3.46
CA ILE A 22 -10.43 14.55 -2.14
C ILE A 22 -9.88 15.98 -2.30
N SER A 23 -10.42 16.96 -1.58
CA SER A 23 -10.00 18.35 -1.76
C SER A 23 -8.50 18.52 -1.47
N GLN A 24 -7.83 19.47 -2.12
CA GLN A 24 -6.41 19.74 -1.87
C GLN A 24 -6.20 20.15 -0.40
N ASP A 25 -7.18 20.81 0.21
CA ASP A 25 -7.13 21.24 1.61
C ASP A 25 -7.18 20.05 2.59
N GLU A 26 -7.87 18.95 2.20
CA GLU A 26 -7.90 17.69 2.94
C GLU A 26 -6.70 16.76 2.61
N LYS A 27 -6.14 16.85 1.39
CA LYS A 27 -5.03 16.01 0.88
C LYS A 27 -3.64 16.55 1.19
N PHE A 28 -3.41 17.83 0.92
CA PHE A 28 -2.12 18.52 0.93
C PHE A 28 -2.03 19.41 2.16
N GLY A 29 -1.35 18.91 3.19
CA GLY A 29 -1.16 19.62 4.46
C GLY A 29 -1.56 18.78 5.67
N SER A 30 -2.45 17.80 5.48
CA SER A 30 -2.77 16.84 6.52
C SER A 30 -1.68 15.77 6.59
N VAL A 31 -0.68 16.00 7.45
CA VAL A 31 0.31 14.98 7.84
C VAL A 31 -0.38 13.68 8.26
N ILE A 32 -1.58 13.79 8.84
CA ILE A 32 -2.43 12.66 9.25
C ILE A 32 -2.83 11.82 8.02
N ALA A 33 -3.27 12.44 6.92
CA ALA A 33 -3.66 11.72 5.70
C ALA A 33 -2.48 10.94 5.10
N ILE A 34 -1.30 11.56 5.03
CA ILE A 34 -0.08 10.90 4.54
C ILE A 34 0.27 9.69 5.42
N LEU A 35 0.32 9.88 6.74
CA LEU A 35 0.64 8.79 7.69
C LEU A 35 -0.35 7.64 7.62
N MET A 36 -1.63 7.96 7.46
CA MET A 36 -2.70 6.99 7.32
C MET A 36 -2.55 6.14 6.05
N ILE A 37 -2.26 6.77 4.90
CA ILE A 37 -2.03 6.03 3.65
C ILE A 37 -0.79 5.13 3.78
N ILE A 38 0.29 5.61 4.39
CA ILE A 38 1.48 4.79 4.66
C ILE A 38 1.08 3.58 5.52
N SER A 39 0.33 3.78 6.60
CA SER A 39 -0.16 2.71 7.49
C SER A 39 -0.98 1.66 6.72
N ILE A 40 -1.93 2.12 5.89
CA ILE A 40 -2.78 1.25 5.07
C ILE A 40 -1.94 0.40 4.12
N VAL A 41 -1.03 1.01 3.36
CA VAL A 41 -0.24 0.31 2.34
C VAL A 41 0.73 -0.68 2.99
N LEU A 42 1.43 -0.29 4.05
CA LEU A 42 2.33 -1.20 4.78
C LEU A 42 1.56 -2.37 5.39
N THR A 43 0.36 -2.13 5.93
CA THR A 43 -0.49 -3.21 6.46
C THR A 43 -0.91 -4.18 5.35
N LEU A 44 -1.21 -3.69 4.15
CA LEU A 44 -1.54 -4.57 3.01
C LEU A 44 -0.34 -5.42 2.58
N VAL A 45 0.85 -4.84 2.56
CA VAL A 45 2.09 -5.56 2.24
C VAL A 45 2.39 -6.62 3.30
N ARG A 46 2.22 -6.31 4.60
CA ARG A 46 2.33 -7.30 5.69
C ARG A 46 1.37 -8.47 5.51
N VAL A 47 0.11 -8.19 5.19
CA VAL A 47 -0.88 -9.26 4.92
C VAL A 47 -0.43 -10.13 3.75
N LEU A 48 0.10 -9.53 2.70
CA LEU A 48 0.62 -10.25 1.54
C LEU A 48 1.84 -11.12 1.90
N GLN A 49 2.76 -10.59 2.70
CA GLN A 49 3.92 -11.31 3.22
C GLN A 49 3.48 -12.53 4.05
N GLU A 50 2.57 -12.32 5.00
CA GLU A 50 2.04 -13.36 5.88
C GLU A 50 1.30 -14.46 5.10
N CYS A 51 0.52 -14.09 4.08
CA CYS A 51 -0.16 -15.06 3.21
C CYS A 51 0.80 -15.91 2.37
N ASN A 52 2.02 -15.42 2.10
CA ASN A 52 3.01 -16.08 1.24
C ASN A 52 4.24 -16.55 2.02
N LYS A 53 4.21 -16.55 3.36
CA LYS A 53 5.37 -16.93 4.21
C LYS A 53 5.90 -18.35 3.93
N ASN A 54 5.04 -19.24 3.45
CA ASN A 54 5.40 -20.63 3.11
C ASN A 54 5.93 -20.79 1.67
N LYS A 55 5.90 -19.73 0.85
CA LYS A 55 6.36 -19.77 -0.55
C LYS A 55 7.83 -19.41 -0.71
N LEU A 56 8.45 -18.86 0.33
CA LEU A 56 9.87 -18.54 0.36
C LEU A 56 10.60 -19.69 1.04
N SER A 57 11.66 -20.20 0.41
CA SER A 57 12.58 -21.14 1.05
C SER A 57 13.39 -20.42 2.14
N THR A 58 13.94 -21.21 3.07
CA THR A 58 14.89 -20.71 4.09
C THR A 58 16.12 -20.04 3.48
N ASP A 59 16.47 -20.39 2.23
CA ASP A 59 17.64 -19.89 1.52
C ASP A 59 17.31 -18.77 0.51
N CYS A 60 16.13 -18.16 0.59
CA CYS A 60 15.78 -17.05 -0.30
C CYS A 60 16.57 -15.79 0.03
N ASP A 61 17.06 -15.12 -1.01
CA ASP A 61 17.73 -13.83 -0.85
C ASP A 61 16.71 -12.68 -0.78
N ALA A 62 17.20 -11.45 -0.61
CA ALA A 62 16.32 -10.27 -0.58
C ALA A 62 15.63 -10.01 -1.93
N GLN A 63 16.32 -10.27 -3.05
CA GLN A 63 15.80 -10.04 -4.39
C GLN A 63 14.64 -10.99 -4.72
N ASP A 64 14.71 -12.24 -4.28
CA ASP A 64 13.62 -13.22 -4.40
C ASP A 64 12.34 -12.71 -3.72
N LYS A 65 12.48 -12.08 -2.55
CA LYS A 65 11.36 -11.47 -1.83
C LYS A 65 10.77 -10.30 -2.61
N TYR A 66 11.62 -9.43 -3.14
CA TYR A 66 11.19 -8.28 -3.93
C TYR A 66 10.48 -8.73 -5.21
N ASN A 67 11.01 -9.73 -5.90
CA ASN A 67 10.41 -10.31 -7.08
C ASN A 67 9.05 -10.95 -6.78
N LEU A 68 8.97 -11.80 -5.74
CA LEU A 68 7.73 -12.48 -5.36
C LEU A 68 6.65 -11.49 -4.93
N TYR A 69 6.96 -10.60 -3.99
CA TYR A 69 5.97 -9.66 -3.47
C TYR A 69 5.62 -8.58 -4.49
N GLY A 70 6.60 -8.11 -5.26
CA GLY A 70 6.38 -7.19 -6.39
C GLY A 70 5.43 -7.76 -7.44
N ALA A 71 5.64 -9.02 -7.85
CA ALA A 71 4.75 -9.70 -8.78
C ALA A 71 3.32 -9.84 -8.22
N ASN A 72 3.18 -10.25 -6.96
CA ASN A 72 1.87 -10.37 -6.32
C ASN A 72 1.16 -9.01 -6.19
N ILE A 73 1.86 -7.93 -5.82
CA ILE A 73 1.28 -6.59 -5.73
C ILE A 73 0.73 -6.18 -7.09
N LYS A 74 1.53 -6.31 -8.15
CA LYS A 74 1.10 -5.98 -9.51
C LYS A 74 -0.06 -6.84 -9.98
N GLU A 75 0.01 -8.15 -9.79
CA GLU A 75 -1.04 -9.10 -10.21
C GLU A 75 -2.36 -8.83 -9.51
N TYR A 76 -2.36 -8.70 -8.17
CA TYR A 76 -3.59 -8.44 -7.42
C TYR A 76 -4.19 -7.08 -7.72
N SER A 77 -3.33 -6.09 -7.98
CA SER A 77 -3.75 -4.75 -8.38
C SER A 77 -4.37 -4.73 -9.76
N LEU A 78 -3.77 -5.44 -10.72
CA LEU A 78 -4.27 -5.57 -12.09
C LEU A 78 -5.58 -6.36 -12.16
N ARG A 79 -5.64 -7.53 -11.49
CA ARG A 79 -6.83 -8.40 -11.50
C ARG A 79 -8.03 -7.78 -10.80
N ARG A 80 -7.81 -6.88 -9.84
CA ARG A 80 -8.85 -6.18 -9.05
C ARG A 80 -9.92 -7.13 -8.47
N GLY A 81 -9.49 -8.33 -8.08
CA GLY A 81 -10.36 -9.40 -7.60
C GLY A 81 -11.14 -8.98 -6.35
N TRP A 82 -12.31 -9.60 -6.15
CA TRP A 82 -13.14 -9.29 -4.98
C TRP A 82 -12.38 -9.51 -3.68
N PHE A 83 -11.62 -10.60 -3.54
CA PHE A 83 -10.84 -10.84 -2.32
C PHE A 83 -9.84 -9.71 -2.04
N THR A 84 -9.11 -9.24 -3.06
CA THR A 84 -8.20 -8.09 -2.95
C THR A 84 -8.95 -6.83 -2.50
N LYS A 85 -10.04 -6.49 -3.18
CA LYS A 85 -10.88 -5.33 -2.83
C LYS A 85 -11.43 -5.42 -1.40
N MET A 86 -11.84 -6.62 -0.98
CA MET A 86 -12.37 -6.89 0.35
C MET A 86 -11.28 -6.72 1.42
N ARG A 87 -10.06 -7.21 1.17
CA ARG A 87 -8.91 -7.03 2.07
C ARG A 87 -8.53 -5.55 2.21
N ILE A 88 -8.44 -4.81 1.11
CA ILE A 88 -8.17 -3.36 1.13
C ILE A 88 -9.26 -2.63 1.92
N LYS A 89 -10.55 -2.87 1.61
CA LYS A 89 -11.67 -2.27 2.35
C LYS A 89 -11.64 -2.60 3.86
N LYS A 90 -11.18 -3.80 4.22
CA LYS A 90 -11.03 -4.19 5.64
C LYS A 90 -9.95 -3.38 6.35
N VAL A 91 -8.82 -3.11 5.70
CA VAL A 91 -7.76 -2.24 6.25
C VAL A 91 -8.24 -0.79 6.32
N LEU A 92 -8.84 -0.27 5.23
CA LEU A 92 -9.40 1.08 5.20
C LEU A 92 -10.39 1.31 6.36
N ARG A 93 -11.26 0.35 6.67
CA ARG A 93 -12.22 0.48 7.78
C ARG A 93 -11.58 0.51 9.17
N ARG A 94 -10.36 -0.01 9.33
CA ARG A 94 -9.62 0.01 10.59
C ARG A 94 -8.88 1.33 10.80
N GLU A 95 -8.37 1.90 9.71
CA GLU A 95 -7.52 3.08 9.74
C GLU A 95 -8.31 4.39 9.60
N LEU A 96 -9.49 4.36 8.97
CA LEU A 96 -10.34 5.53 8.77
C LEU A 96 -11.41 5.65 9.86
N SER A 97 -11.82 6.89 10.15
CA SER A 97 -13.08 7.15 10.84
C SER A 97 -14.26 6.58 10.02
N LYS A 98 -15.42 6.41 10.66
CA LYS A 98 -16.60 5.89 9.98
C LYS A 98 -17.04 6.81 8.84
N GLU A 99 -16.98 8.11 9.08
CA GLU A 99 -17.35 9.18 8.15
C GLU A 99 -16.39 9.21 6.96
N ASP A 100 -15.08 9.18 7.20
CA ASP A 100 -14.05 9.17 6.15
C ASP A 100 -14.10 7.88 5.34
N TYR A 101 -14.36 6.74 5.98
CA TYR A 101 -14.54 5.48 5.28
C TYR A 101 -15.74 5.55 4.32
N GLN A 102 -16.87 6.10 4.76
CA GLN A 102 -18.05 6.26 3.90
C GLN A 102 -17.77 7.21 2.74
N LYS A 103 -17.06 8.31 2.99
CA LYS A 103 -16.76 9.35 1.99
C LYS A 103 -15.70 8.89 0.98
N TYR A 104 -14.65 8.20 1.41
CA TYR A 104 -13.42 8.02 0.62
C TYR A 104 -13.05 6.57 0.28
N SER A 105 -13.66 5.56 0.91
CA SER A 105 -13.17 4.17 0.80
C SER A 105 -13.14 3.62 -0.62
N PHE A 106 -14.11 3.99 -1.47
CA PHE A 106 -14.14 3.54 -2.85
C PHE A 106 -13.01 4.16 -3.68
N GLU A 107 -12.78 5.46 -3.50
CA GLU A 107 -11.77 6.18 -4.22
C GLU A 107 -10.36 5.80 -3.78
N LEU A 108 -10.12 5.70 -2.48
CA LEU A 108 -8.86 5.22 -1.91
C LEU A 108 -8.54 3.79 -2.37
N LEU A 109 -9.55 2.92 -2.42
CA LEU A 109 -9.41 1.58 -2.96
C LEU A 109 -8.90 1.60 -4.40
N ASN A 110 -9.51 2.41 -5.27
CA ASN A 110 -9.11 2.51 -6.67
C ASN A 110 -7.72 3.13 -6.81
N ALA A 111 -7.41 4.18 -6.06
CA ALA A 111 -6.11 4.82 -6.07
C ALA A 111 -4.97 3.88 -5.63
N ILE A 112 -5.22 3.04 -4.60
CA ILE A 112 -4.27 2.01 -4.15
C ILE A 112 -4.05 0.97 -5.24
N LEU A 113 -5.11 0.45 -5.85
CA LEU A 113 -5.00 -0.55 -6.93
C LEU A 113 -4.31 0.03 -8.17
N ASP A 114 -4.68 1.23 -8.60
CA ASP A 114 -4.06 1.91 -9.74
C ASP A 114 -2.57 2.19 -9.52
N THR A 115 -2.18 2.44 -8.27
CA THR A 115 -0.78 2.66 -7.90
C THR A 115 -0.03 1.33 -7.83
N GLY A 116 -0.62 0.29 -7.24
CA GLY A 116 -0.02 -1.04 -7.14
C GLY A 116 0.19 -1.71 -8.49
N GLU A 117 -0.65 -1.43 -9.49
CA GLU A 117 -0.47 -1.89 -10.87
C GLU A 117 0.80 -1.30 -11.52
N LYS A 118 1.12 -0.05 -11.15
CA LYS A 118 2.22 0.75 -11.72
C LYS A 118 3.36 0.97 -10.73
N VAL A 119 3.48 0.09 -9.73
CA VAL A 119 4.51 0.19 -8.70
C VAL A 119 5.88 -0.12 -9.31
N THR A 120 6.87 0.71 -9.00
CA THR A 120 8.25 0.56 -9.48
C THR A 120 9.03 -0.42 -8.61
N GLU A 121 10.20 -0.87 -9.07
CA GLU A 121 11.08 -1.75 -8.28
C GLU A 121 11.53 -1.08 -6.97
N ASP A 122 12.00 0.17 -7.04
CA ASP A 122 12.37 0.95 -5.86
C ASP A 122 11.22 1.10 -4.84
N GLU A 123 9.99 1.31 -5.34
CA GLU A 123 8.79 1.38 -4.50
C GLU A 123 8.48 0.03 -3.86
N ILE A 124 8.66 -1.09 -4.59
CA ILE A 124 8.50 -2.45 -4.05
C ILE A 124 9.51 -2.72 -2.94
N ILE A 125 10.80 -2.44 -3.18
CA ILE A 125 11.87 -2.62 -2.18
C ILE A 125 11.52 -1.84 -0.92
N THR A 126 11.18 -0.55 -1.08
CA THR A 126 10.78 0.33 0.02
C THR A 126 9.60 -0.25 0.80
N LEU A 127 8.57 -0.73 0.12
CA LEU A 127 7.38 -1.29 0.77
C LEU A 127 7.67 -2.59 1.51
N VAL A 128 8.40 -3.51 0.89
CA VAL A 128 8.69 -4.84 1.45
C VAL A 128 9.59 -4.73 2.68
N GLU A 129 10.63 -3.90 2.62
CA GLU A 129 11.57 -3.71 3.73
C GLU A 129 10.91 -3.03 4.94
N ASN A 130 10.02 -2.05 4.71
CA ASN A 130 9.40 -1.28 5.79
C ASN A 130 8.09 -1.91 6.30
N ALA A 131 7.56 -2.92 5.61
CA ALA A 131 6.46 -3.73 6.10
C ALA A 131 6.92 -4.74 7.17
N ASN A 132 8.14 -5.26 7.08
CA ASN A 132 8.74 -6.07 8.14
C ASN A 132 9.21 -5.17 9.27
N VAL A 133 8.39 -5.00 10.31
CA VAL A 133 8.80 -4.41 11.60
C VAL A 133 8.78 -5.51 12.64
#